data_AF-A0A3D5W5B0-F1
#
_entry.id   AF-A0A3D5W5B0-F1
#
_cell.length_a   1.000
_cell.length_b   1.000
_cell.length_c   1.000
_cell.angle_alpha   90.00
_cell.angle_beta   90.00
_cell.angle_gamma   90.00
#
_symmetry.space_group_name_H-M   'P 1'
#
loop_
_entity.id
_entity.type
_entity.pdbx_description
1 polymer ?
#
loop_
_entity_poly.entity_id
_entity_poly.type
_entity_poly.pdbx_seq_one_letter_code
_entity_poly.pdbx_strand_id
1 'polypeptide(L)' 'HPDLARPLDFAAITASGGSDPDQWPAAFQLDAGSSAEWLDLGQGHRVRARANANPGEIVQ' A
#
# COMPACT_ATOMS: atom_id res chain seq x y z
N HIS A 1 7.30 9.95 -10.97
CA HIS A 1 6.58 11.22 -11.21
C HIS A 1 5.16 10.87 -11.63
N PRO A 2 4.13 11.23 -10.84
CA PRO A 2 2.75 10.98 -11.23
C PRO A 2 2.40 11.76 -12.50
N ASP A 3 1.67 11.13 -13.41
CA ASP A 3 1.26 11.74 -14.67
C ASP A 3 0.10 12.70 -14.42
N LEU A 4 0.38 14.01 -14.42
CA LEU A 4 -0.61 15.05 -14.14
C LEU A 4 -1.67 15.19 -15.24
N ALA A 5 -1.45 14.62 -16.43
CA ALA A 5 -2.42 14.62 -17.52
C ALA A 5 -3.47 13.51 -17.35
N ARG A 6 -3.23 12.54 -16.45
CA ARG A 6 -4.16 11.46 -16.11
C ARG A 6 -4.52 11.57 -14.64
N PRO A 7 -5.50 12.42 -14.28
CA PRO A 7 -5.94 12.55 -12.90
C PRO A 7 -6.36 11.18 -12.38
N LEU A 8 -6.02 10.92 -11.11
CA LEU A 8 -6.32 9.66 -10.44
C LEU A 8 -7.84 9.45 -10.41
N ASP A 9 -8.32 8.41 -11.08
CA ASP A 9 -9.74 8.09 -11.12
C ASP A 9 -10.16 7.33 -9.86
N PHE A 10 -10.59 8.08 -8.83
CA PHE A 10 -10.99 7.51 -7.54
C PHE A 10 -12.20 6.58 -7.64
N ALA A 11 -13.08 6.78 -8.63
CA ALA A 11 -14.25 5.93 -8.86
C ALA A 11 -13.83 4.54 -9.32
N ALA A 12 -12.89 4.46 -10.28
CA ALA A 12 -12.32 3.20 -10.74
C ALA A 12 -11.56 2.48 -9.63
N ILE A 13 -10.81 3.20 -8.79
CA ILE A 13 -10.05 2.63 -7.67
C ILE A 13 -10.96 2.07 -6.59
N THR A 14 -12.05 2.77 -6.28
CA THR A 14 -13.03 2.29 -5.29
C THR A 14 -13.78 1.08 -5.82
N ALA A 15 -14.16 1.09 -7.11
CA ALA A 15 -14.88 0.00 -7.75
C ALA A 15 -14.04 -1.29 -7.86
N SER A 16 -12.72 -1.19 -7.95
CA SER A 16 -11.79 -2.32 -8.02
C SER A 16 -11.31 -2.82 -6.64
N GLY A 17 -11.87 -2.30 -5.55
CA GLY A 17 -11.49 -2.74 -4.21
C GLY A 17 -10.15 -2.15 -3.75
N GLY A 18 -9.72 -1.00 -4.27
CA GLY A 18 -8.48 -0.34 -3.87
C GLY A 18 -8.37 -0.02 -2.38
N SER A 19 -9.50 0.02 -1.65
CA SER A 19 -9.54 0.19 -0.20
C SER A 19 -9.71 -1.12 0.58
N ASP A 20 -9.96 -2.24 -0.11
CA ASP A 20 -10.22 -3.55 0.49
C ASP A 20 -8.99 -4.46 0.30
N PRO A 21 -8.28 -4.82 1.38
CA PRO A 21 -7.04 -5.57 1.28
C PRO A 21 -7.21 -6.98 0.71
N ASP A 22 -8.40 -7.58 0.83
CA ASP A 22 -8.71 -8.88 0.24
C ASP A 22 -8.87 -8.81 -1.29
N GLN A 23 -9.20 -7.64 -1.85
CA GLN A 23 -9.30 -7.43 -3.30
C GLN A 23 -8.02 -6.93 -3.95
N TRP A 24 -6.97 -6.66 -3.17
CA TRP A 24 -5.70 -6.23 -3.72
C TRP A 24 -5.05 -7.32 -4.58
N PRO A 25 -4.21 -6.94 -5.56
CA PRO A 25 -3.39 -7.91 -6.28
C PRO A 25 -2.49 -8.68 -5.30
N ALA A 26 -2.16 -9.94 -5.62
CA ALA A 26 -1.37 -10.83 -4.75
C ALA A 26 -0.04 -10.23 -4.25
N ALA A 27 0.59 -9.34 -5.04
CA ALA A 27 1.81 -8.65 -4.65
C ALA A 27 1.63 -7.67 -3.47
N PHE A 28 0.41 -7.18 -3.26
CA PHE A 28 0.04 -6.24 -2.19
C PHE A 28 -0.79 -6.91 -1.08
N GLN A 29 -1.33 -8.11 -1.34
CA GLN A 29 -2.00 -8.90 -0.32
C GLN A 29 -1.02 -9.37 0.76
N LEU A 30 -1.56 -9.51 1.97
CA LEU A 30 -0.86 -10.15 3.07
C LEU A 30 -1.08 -11.66 2.98
N ASP A 31 0.01 -12.42 3.03
CA ASP A 31 -0.06 -13.88 3.12
C ASP A 31 -0.86 -14.28 4.37
N ALA A 32 -1.70 -15.31 4.25
CA ALA A 32 -2.51 -15.81 5.37
C ALA A 32 -1.59 -16.21 6.55
N GLY A 33 -1.77 -15.55 7.70
CA GLY A 33 -0.93 -15.74 8.89
C GLY A 33 0.26 -14.79 9.00
N SER A 34 0.52 -13.93 8.00
CA SER A 34 1.49 -12.85 8.11
C SER A 34 0.86 -11.63 8.78
N SER A 35 1.49 -11.13 9.86
CA SER A 35 1.11 -9.86 10.46
C SER A 35 1.70 -8.70 9.66
N ALA A 36 0.84 -7.75 9.33
CA ALA A 36 1.29 -6.43 8.91
C ALA A 36 1.36 -5.49 10.10
N GLU A 37 2.43 -4.73 10.16
CA GLU A 37 2.63 -3.68 11.14
C GLU A 37 2.60 -2.30 10.50
N TRP A 38 2.28 -1.31 11.33
CA TRP A 38 2.39 0.09 10.94
C TRP A 38 3.83 0.53 11.13
N LEU A 39 4.53 0.71 10.03
CA LEU A 39 5.88 1.23 10.00
C LEU A 39 5.82 2.75 9.78
N ASP A 40 6.49 3.50 10.64
CA ASP A 40 6.68 4.94 10.46
C ASP A 40 7.89 5.18 9.55
N LEU A 41 7.67 5.87 8.44
CA LEU A 41 8.71 6.25 7.48
C LEU A 41 9.31 7.63 7.79
N GLY A 42 8.92 8.25 8.91
CA GLY A 42 9.23 9.63 9.25
C GLY A 42 8.22 10.64 8.70
N GLN A 43 8.29 11.88 9.20
CA GLN A 43 7.40 13.00 8.81
C GLN A 43 5.90 12.72 9.00
N GLY A 44 5.54 11.77 9.87
CA GLY A 44 4.15 11.37 10.11
C GLY A 44 3.57 10.44 9.04
N HIS A 45 4.38 9.99 8.08
CA HIS A 45 3.96 9.00 7.10
C HIS A 45 4.06 7.60 7.68
N ARG A 46 2.92 6.93 7.81
CA ARG A 46 2.85 5.53 8.24
C ARG A 46 2.36 4.68 7.11
N VAL A 47 3.04 3.57 6.90
CA VAL A 47 2.67 2.57 5.90
C VAL A 47 2.41 1.24 6.59
N ARG A 48 1.51 0.46 6.00
CA ARG A 48 1.25 -0.89 6.46
C ARG A 48 2.13 -1.83 5.65
N ALA A 49 3.11 -2.45 6.30
CA ALA A 49 4.08 -3.34 5.67
C ALA A 49 4.13 -4.69 6.39
N ARG A 50 4.70 -5.70 5.74
CA ARG A 50 4.97 -7.00 6.37
C ARG A 50 5.91 -6.79 7.58
N ALA A 51 5.73 -7.54 8.65
CA ALA A 51 6.54 -7.36 9.87
C ALA A 51 8.07 -7.45 9.68
N ASN A 52 8.52 -8.17 8.65
CA ASN A 52 9.94 -8.29 8.30
C ASN A 52 10.35 -7.38 7.13
N ALA A 53 9.55 -6.37 6.79
CA ALA A 53 9.86 -5.44 5.71
C ALA A 53 10.93 -4.45 6.17
N ASN A 54 11.94 -4.24 5.33
CA ASN A 54 13.00 -3.28 5.62
C ASN A 54 12.50 -1.86 5.28
N PRO A 55 12.46 -0.91 6.24
CA PRO A 55 12.06 0.46 5.98
C PRO A 55 12.88 1.14 4.87
N GLY A 56 14.16 0.77 4.73
CA GLY A 56 15.06 1.33 3.71
C GLY A 56 14.65 1.01 2.26
N GLU A 57 13.94 -0.09 2.05
CA GLU A 57 13.41 -0.48 0.72
C GLU A 57 12.09 0.23 0.39
N ILE A 58 11.45 0.87 1.39
CA ILE A 58 10.13 1.49 1.25
C ILE A 58 10.23 3.02 1.08
N VAL A 59 11.28 3.64 1.63
CA VAL A 59 11.52 5.09 1.53
C VAL A 59 12.30 5.53 0.29
N GLN A 60 12.63 4.62 -0.63
CA GLN A 60 13.37 4.94 -1.86
C GLN A 60 12.56 5.78 -2.86
#